data_AF-A0A8T2N1F8-F1
#
_entry.id   AF-A0A8T2N1F8-F1
#
_cell.length_a   1.000
_cell.length_b   1.000
_cell.length_c   1.000
_cell.angle_alpha   90.00
_cell.angle_beta   90.00
_cell.angle_gamma   90.00
#
_symmetry.space_group_name_H-M   'P 1'
#
loop_
_entity.id
_entity.type
_entity.pdbx_description
1 polymer ?
#
loop_
_entity_poly.entity_id
_entity_poly.type
_entity_poly.pdbx_seq_one_letter_code
_entity_poly.pdbx_strand_id
1 'polypeptide(L)'
;MSLVNEDESGWVYQSEDTVQIETSPVNASISSKCRVSGIVQKYIVVTCNYLARAYGVTKLMSVADAKEKCPQLVLVYGEDLDPYREFSYKVTELLEGHCLLVERLGFDENFMDVTDIVDAKLKQEPEGFEFSVNGHIYNQQRVGRSTAQRLKALGLTSVKDLQCFPLASLEKEFGATAAQRLHDLSLGIDKAPVKPSGPPQVQHWRVS
;
A
#
# COMPACT_ATOMS: atom_id res chain seq x y z
N MET A 1 -27.10 18.33 -7.47
CA MET A 1 -26.66 17.65 -6.24
C MET A 1 -27.89 17.49 -5.35
N SER A 2 -28.50 16.31 -5.34
CA SER A 2 -29.73 16.05 -4.59
C SER A 2 -29.73 14.62 -4.08
N LEU A 3 -29.90 14.47 -2.76
CA LEU A 3 -30.14 13.19 -2.10
C LEU A 3 -31.64 12.87 -2.26
N VAL A 4 -31.97 11.82 -3.00
CA VAL A 4 -33.32 11.26 -3.01
C VAL A 4 -33.27 9.97 -2.22
N ASN A 5 -34.18 9.86 -1.25
CA ASN A 5 -34.27 8.72 -0.34
C ASN A 5 -35.52 7.94 -0.74
N GLU A 6 -35.34 6.73 -1.26
CA GLU A 6 -36.43 5.75 -1.38
C GLU A 6 -35.92 4.41 -0.82
N ASP A 7 -36.39 4.17 0.41
CA ASP A 7 -36.88 2.89 0.93
C ASP A 7 -35.90 1.70 1.09
N GLU A 8 -35.62 1.40 2.36
CA GLU A 8 -35.14 0.14 2.98
C GLU A 8 -33.97 -0.66 2.36
N SER A 9 -33.16 -0.08 1.47
CA SER A 9 -31.91 -0.75 1.04
C SER A 9 -30.73 0.20 0.74
N GLY A 10 -30.42 1.10 1.67
CA GLY A 10 -29.14 1.83 1.69
C GLY A 10 -29.00 2.97 0.67
N TRP A 11 -28.13 3.92 0.99
CA TRP A 11 -27.87 5.11 0.17
C TRP A 11 -27.14 4.74 -1.13
N VAL A 12 -27.72 5.10 -2.29
CA VAL A 12 -27.05 5.00 -3.59
C VAL A 12 -26.47 6.37 -3.96
N TYR A 13 -25.14 6.45 -4.07
CA TYR A 13 -24.45 7.60 -4.66
C TYR A 13 -24.57 7.51 -6.19
N GLN A 14 -25.28 8.45 -6.81
CA GLN A 14 -25.20 8.69 -8.26
C GLN A 14 -24.34 9.93 -8.50
N SER A 15 -23.10 9.73 -8.97
CA SER A 15 -22.32 10.80 -9.59
C SER A 15 -22.54 10.76 -11.10
N GLU A 16 -23.04 11.86 -11.67
CA GLU A 16 -23.29 11.99 -13.12
C GLU A 16 -22.01 12.02 -13.97
N ASP A 17 -20.82 12.05 -13.36
CA ASP A 17 -19.54 11.95 -14.05
C ASP A 17 -18.87 10.59 -13.79
N THR A 18 -19.51 9.52 -14.26
CA THR A 18 -18.82 8.23 -14.34
C THR A 18 -17.79 8.30 -15.46
N VAL A 19 -16.53 8.59 -15.11
CA VAL A 19 -15.40 8.33 -16.01
C VAL A 19 -15.45 6.84 -16.36
N GLN A 20 -15.88 6.54 -17.58
CA GLN A 20 -15.82 5.20 -18.13
C GLN A 20 -14.34 4.86 -18.26
N ILE A 21 -13.80 4.12 -17.29
CA ILE A 21 -12.51 3.46 -17.46
C ILE A 21 -12.76 2.43 -18.55
N GLU A 22 -12.34 2.71 -19.79
CA GLU A 22 -12.38 1.74 -20.88
C GLU A 22 -11.52 0.53 -20.48
N THR A 23 -12.21 -0.49 -19.99
CA THR A 23 -11.61 -1.77 -19.68
C THR A 23 -11.24 -2.44 -20.99
N SER A 24 -9.94 -2.64 -21.25
CA SER A 24 -9.41 -3.57 -22.27
C SER A 24 -10.26 -4.85 -22.33
N PRO A 25 -10.44 -5.51 -23.48
CA PRO A 25 -11.37 -6.65 -23.63
C PRO A 25 -11.17 -7.81 -22.62
N VAL A 26 -9.98 -7.96 -22.03
CA VAL A 26 -9.71 -8.91 -20.92
C VAL A 26 -10.46 -8.52 -19.62
N ASN A 27 -10.67 -7.23 -19.44
CA ASN A 27 -11.13 -6.55 -18.25
C ASN A 27 -12.67 -6.32 -18.29
N ALA A 28 -13.29 -6.46 -19.48
CA ALA A 28 -14.74 -6.53 -19.64
C ALA A 28 -15.39 -7.73 -18.91
N SER A 29 -14.67 -8.84 -18.73
CA SER A 29 -15.11 -10.01 -17.96
C SER A 29 -15.29 -9.70 -16.46
N ILE A 30 -14.49 -8.78 -15.93
CA ILE A 30 -14.47 -8.40 -14.50
C ILE A 30 -15.43 -7.24 -14.21
N SER A 31 -15.75 -6.44 -15.24
CA SER A 31 -16.69 -5.30 -15.18
C SER A 31 -18.14 -5.70 -14.83
N SER A 32 -18.49 -6.99 -14.94
CA SER A 32 -19.74 -7.52 -14.39
C SER A 32 -19.63 -7.75 -12.87
N LYS A 33 -19.74 -6.66 -12.10
CA LYS A 33 -20.11 -6.54 -10.68
C LYS A 33 -19.83 -7.75 -9.76
N CYS A 34 -18.91 -7.56 -8.80
CA CYS A 34 -18.83 -8.31 -7.53
C CYS A 34 -18.58 -9.83 -7.61
N ARG A 35 -17.75 -10.32 -8.54
CA ARG A 35 -17.28 -11.71 -8.47
C ARG A 35 -16.15 -11.86 -7.45
N VAL A 36 -16.14 -12.97 -6.74
CA VAL A 36 -15.03 -13.36 -5.86
C VAL A 36 -13.81 -13.66 -6.74
N SER A 37 -12.74 -12.86 -6.64
CA SER A 37 -11.62 -12.96 -7.58
C SER A 37 -10.24 -12.85 -6.93
N GLY A 38 -9.28 -13.52 -7.55
CA GLY A 38 -7.88 -13.52 -7.16
C GLY A 38 -6.96 -13.36 -8.37
N ILE A 39 -5.96 -12.49 -8.25
CA ILE A 39 -4.90 -12.36 -9.24
C ILE A 39 -3.85 -13.43 -8.92
N VAL A 40 -3.44 -14.19 -9.93
CA VAL A 40 -2.47 -15.27 -9.81
C VAL A 40 -1.23 -15.01 -10.65
N GLN A 41 -0.07 -15.36 -10.11
CA GLN A 41 1.18 -15.50 -10.86
C GLN A 41 1.68 -16.92 -10.64
N LYS A 42 1.84 -17.64 -11.75
CA LYS A 42 2.12 -19.08 -11.82
C LYS A 42 1.08 -19.88 -11.05
N TYR A 43 1.41 -20.29 -9.83
CA TYR A 43 0.57 -21.12 -8.97
C TYR A 43 0.26 -20.45 -7.61
N ILE A 44 0.50 -19.14 -7.49
CA ILE A 44 0.36 -18.38 -6.24
C ILE A 44 -0.62 -17.23 -6.43
N VAL A 45 -1.50 -17.02 -5.46
CA VAL A 45 -2.38 -15.85 -5.36
C VAL A 45 -1.56 -14.65 -4.89
N VAL A 46 -1.34 -13.68 -5.78
CA VAL A 46 -0.54 -12.48 -5.49
C VAL A 46 -1.35 -11.36 -4.85
N THR A 47 -2.64 -11.30 -5.14
CA THR A 47 -3.62 -10.47 -4.44
C THR A 47 -5.03 -11.01 -4.71
N CYS A 48 -5.99 -10.61 -3.89
CA CYS A 48 -7.39 -10.97 -4.08
C CYS A 48 -8.29 -9.85 -3.58
N ASN A 49 -9.51 -9.79 -4.13
CA ASN A 49 -10.47 -8.77 -3.74
C ASN A 49 -11.04 -9.05 -2.34
N TYR A 50 -11.68 -8.04 -1.76
CA TYR A 50 -12.22 -8.14 -0.39
C TYR A 50 -13.24 -9.27 -0.22
N LEU A 51 -14.02 -9.58 -1.26
CA LEU A 51 -14.96 -10.70 -1.26
C LEU A 51 -14.22 -12.04 -1.07
N ALA A 52 -13.11 -12.26 -1.79
CA ALA A 52 -12.30 -13.47 -1.64
C ALA A 52 -11.66 -13.58 -0.26
N ARG A 53 -11.23 -12.45 0.32
CA ARG A 53 -10.70 -12.40 1.69
C ARG A 53 -11.73 -12.83 2.73
N ALA A 54 -13.01 -12.49 2.53
CA ALA A 54 -14.09 -12.93 3.42
C ALA A 54 -14.26 -14.45 3.44
N TYR A 55 -13.91 -15.15 2.35
CA TYR A 55 -13.85 -16.62 2.28
C TYR A 55 -12.53 -17.22 2.79
N GLY A 56 -11.62 -16.40 3.33
CA GLY A 56 -10.35 -16.86 3.89
C GLY A 56 -9.24 -17.10 2.85
N VAL A 57 -9.41 -16.59 1.62
CA VAL A 57 -8.32 -16.53 0.63
C VAL A 57 -7.37 -15.41 1.02
N THR A 58 -6.07 -15.70 1.07
CA THR A 58 -5.04 -14.72 1.47
C THR A 58 -3.94 -14.60 0.43
N LYS A 59 -3.16 -13.51 0.51
CA LYS A 59 -1.95 -13.34 -0.31
C LYS A 59 -0.94 -14.48 -0.04
N LEU A 60 -0.17 -14.84 -1.06
CA LEU A 60 0.82 -15.94 -1.06
C LEU A 60 0.23 -17.35 -0.88
N MET A 61 -1.09 -17.50 -0.92
CA MET A 61 -1.76 -18.80 -0.90
C MET A 61 -1.56 -19.52 -2.23
N SER A 62 -1.44 -20.85 -2.21
CA SER A 62 -1.43 -21.64 -3.45
C SER A 62 -2.79 -21.57 -4.14
N VAL A 63 -2.82 -21.72 -5.45
CA VAL A 63 -4.09 -21.76 -6.21
C VAL A 63 -4.97 -22.93 -5.76
N ALA A 64 -4.36 -24.07 -5.40
CA ALA A 64 -5.09 -25.24 -4.90
C ALA A 64 -5.81 -24.93 -3.58
N ASP A 65 -5.10 -24.40 -2.59
CA ASP A 65 -5.69 -24.06 -1.28
C ASP A 65 -6.75 -22.96 -1.41
N ALA A 66 -6.50 -21.97 -2.28
CA ALA A 66 -7.46 -20.90 -2.52
C ALA A 66 -8.77 -21.41 -3.15
N LYS A 67 -8.67 -22.39 -4.05
CA LYS A 67 -9.82 -23.04 -4.69
C LYS A 67 -10.55 -24.00 -3.76
N GLU A 68 -9.85 -24.65 -2.84
CA GLU A 68 -10.46 -25.47 -1.80
C GLU A 68 -11.32 -24.60 -0.87
N LYS A 69 -10.78 -23.46 -0.40
CA LYS A 69 -11.52 -22.51 0.45
C LYS A 69 -12.66 -21.81 -0.27
N CYS A 70 -12.48 -21.50 -1.54
CA CYS A 70 -13.43 -20.76 -2.35
C CYS A 70 -13.55 -21.38 -3.76
N PRO A 71 -14.37 -22.43 -3.94
CA PRO A 71 -14.53 -23.10 -5.23
C PRO A 71 -14.97 -22.14 -6.36
N GLN A 72 -15.81 -21.16 -6.01
CA GLN A 72 -16.31 -20.11 -6.90
C GLN A 72 -15.29 -18.99 -7.22
N LEU A 73 -14.06 -19.08 -6.72
CA LEU A 73 -13.02 -18.07 -6.93
C LEU A 73 -12.69 -17.96 -8.43
N VAL A 74 -12.83 -16.77 -8.99
CA VAL A 74 -12.41 -16.47 -10.37
C VAL A 74 -10.92 -16.12 -10.34
N LEU A 75 -10.11 -16.91 -11.04
CA LEU A 75 -8.68 -16.67 -11.15
C LEU A 75 -8.40 -15.79 -12.38
N VAL A 76 -7.63 -14.74 -12.17
CA VAL A 76 -7.17 -13.84 -13.23
C VAL A 76 -5.64 -13.93 -13.28
N TYR A 77 -5.10 -14.32 -14.43
CA TYR A 77 -3.67 -14.44 -14.62
C TYR A 77 -3.04 -13.04 -14.75
N GLY A 78 -2.17 -12.67 -13.81
CA GLY A 78 -1.53 -11.36 -13.71
C GLY A 78 -0.02 -11.42 -13.93
N GLU A 79 0.45 -12.29 -14.83
CA GLU A 79 1.87 -12.35 -15.21
C GLU A 79 2.30 -11.12 -16.00
N ASP A 80 1.39 -10.62 -16.83
CA ASP A 80 1.56 -9.34 -17.47
C ASP A 80 1.35 -8.22 -16.45
N LEU A 81 2.44 -7.50 -16.18
CA LEU A 81 2.49 -6.41 -15.22
C LEU A 81 2.33 -5.04 -15.86
N ASP A 82 2.32 -4.95 -17.19
CA ASP A 82 2.30 -3.68 -17.92
C ASP A 82 1.04 -2.84 -17.61
N PRO A 83 -0.17 -3.41 -17.55
CA PRO A 83 -1.36 -2.63 -17.19
C PRO A 83 -1.28 -2.03 -15.79
N TYR A 84 -0.74 -2.77 -14.83
CA TYR A 84 -0.57 -2.30 -13.45
C TYR A 84 0.51 -1.22 -13.36
N ARG A 85 1.58 -1.38 -14.12
CA ARG A 85 2.67 -0.42 -14.21
C ARG A 85 2.17 0.89 -14.83
N GLU A 86 1.49 0.84 -15.96
CA GLU A 86 0.94 2.04 -16.61
C GLU A 86 0.01 2.81 -15.68
N PHE A 87 -0.91 2.11 -15.01
CA PHE A 87 -1.81 2.75 -14.06
C PHE A 87 -1.07 3.35 -12.87
N SER A 88 -0.06 2.65 -12.34
CA SER A 88 0.81 3.15 -11.28
C SER A 88 1.47 4.49 -11.65
N TYR A 89 2.03 4.60 -12.86
CA TYR A 89 2.62 5.84 -13.35
C TYR A 89 1.59 6.96 -13.50
N LYS A 90 0.40 6.67 -14.03
CA LYS A 90 -0.68 7.67 -14.14
C LYS A 90 -1.09 8.23 -12.77
N VAL A 91 -1.19 7.37 -11.75
CA VAL A 91 -1.46 7.81 -10.38
C VAL A 91 -0.32 8.67 -9.85
N THR A 92 0.92 8.24 -10.05
CA THR A 92 2.11 9.00 -9.60
C THR A 92 2.14 10.38 -10.25
N GLU A 93 1.94 10.47 -11.57
CA GLU A 93 1.90 11.72 -12.34
C GLU A 93 0.79 12.67 -11.87
N LEU A 94 -0.39 12.11 -11.53
CA LEU A 94 -1.48 12.89 -10.96
C LEU A 94 -1.10 13.49 -9.59
N LEU A 95 -0.40 12.72 -8.74
CA LEU A 95 0.09 13.22 -7.45
C LEU A 95 1.19 14.27 -7.62
N GLU A 96 2.08 14.06 -8.59
CA GLU A 96 3.16 15.00 -8.95
C GLU A 96 2.62 16.34 -9.45
N GLY A 97 1.42 16.35 -10.05
CA GLY A 97 0.70 17.58 -10.41
C GLY A 97 0.27 18.45 -9.21
N HIS A 98 0.20 17.87 -8.01
CA HIS A 98 -0.17 18.58 -6.78
C HIS A 98 1.01 18.82 -5.83
N CYS A 99 2.02 17.96 -5.84
CA CYS A 99 3.22 18.08 -5.02
C CYS A 99 4.45 17.62 -5.79
N LEU A 100 5.57 18.35 -5.71
CA LEU A 100 6.82 17.96 -6.37
C LEU A 100 7.58 16.84 -5.64
N LEU A 101 7.29 16.63 -4.35
CA LEU A 101 7.97 15.65 -3.50
C LEU A 101 7.11 14.39 -3.35
N VAL A 102 7.15 13.53 -4.38
CA VAL A 102 6.43 12.25 -4.41
C VAL A 102 7.42 11.08 -4.56
N GLU A 103 7.46 10.19 -3.56
CA GLU A 103 8.26 8.97 -3.57
C GLU A 103 7.38 7.73 -3.76
N ARG A 104 7.60 7.00 -4.85
CA ARG A 104 6.85 5.79 -5.15
C ARG A 104 7.51 4.57 -4.51
N LEU A 105 6.70 3.77 -3.84
CA LEU A 105 7.08 2.47 -3.28
C LEU A 105 6.23 1.37 -3.92
N GLY A 106 6.81 0.59 -4.84
CA GLY A 106 6.06 -0.41 -5.58
C GLY A 106 5.13 0.20 -6.64
N PHE A 107 3.97 -0.41 -6.88
CA PHE A 107 3.01 0.03 -7.90
C PHE A 107 1.82 0.80 -7.33
N ASP A 108 1.45 0.56 -6.09
CA ASP A 108 0.23 1.05 -5.47
C ASP A 108 0.46 2.03 -4.31
N GLU A 109 1.70 2.26 -3.89
CA GLU A 109 2.03 3.18 -2.78
C GLU A 109 2.89 4.36 -3.24
N ASN A 110 2.54 5.55 -2.75
CA ASN A 110 3.28 6.79 -2.95
C ASN A 110 3.31 7.58 -1.63
N PHE A 111 4.49 8.08 -1.24
CA PHE A 111 4.67 9.02 -0.14
C PHE A 111 4.71 10.44 -0.71
N MET A 112 4.05 11.38 -0.04
CA MET A 112 4.06 12.79 -0.43
C MET A 112 4.49 13.65 0.75
N ASP A 113 5.42 14.57 0.54
CA ASP A 113 5.67 15.64 1.50
C ASP A 113 4.67 16.77 1.26
N VAL A 114 3.67 16.88 2.14
CA VAL A 114 2.59 17.89 2.02
C VAL A 114 2.80 19.08 2.94
N THR A 115 3.99 19.23 3.55
CA THR A 115 4.28 20.28 4.55
C THR A 115 3.94 21.67 4.01
N ASP A 116 4.49 22.04 2.85
CA ASP A 116 4.26 23.35 2.24
C ASP A 116 2.78 23.57 1.84
N ILE A 117 2.09 22.51 1.40
CA ILE A 117 0.68 22.56 1.01
C ILE A 117 -0.20 22.85 2.24
N VAL A 118 0.10 22.20 3.36
CA VAL A 118 -0.63 22.39 4.62
C VAL A 118 -0.33 23.78 5.19
N ASP A 119 0.94 24.20 5.22
CA ASP A 119 1.33 25.53 5.71
C ASP A 119 0.67 26.65 4.89
N ALA A 120 0.56 26.49 3.58
CA ALA A 120 -0.13 27.44 2.72
C ALA A 120 -1.64 27.53 3.01
N LYS A 121 -2.28 26.39 3.32
CA LYS A 121 -3.71 26.33 3.68
C LYS A 121 -3.99 26.92 5.05
N LEU A 122 -3.17 26.59 6.06
CA LEU A 122 -3.32 27.12 7.42
C LEU A 122 -3.20 28.65 7.47
N LYS A 123 -2.36 29.25 6.62
CA LYS A 123 -2.25 30.71 6.50
C LYS A 123 -3.51 31.38 5.90
N GLN A 124 -4.37 30.62 5.24
CA GLN A 124 -5.57 31.12 4.55
C GLN A 124 -6.86 30.95 5.39
N GLU A 125 -6.84 30.13 6.44
CA GLU A 125 -8.02 29.88 7.28
C GLU A 125 -8.00 30.69 8.59
N PRO A 126 -9.18 31.14 9.08
CA PRO A 126 -9.28 31.86 10.35
C PRO A 126 -8.98 30.96 11.55
N GLU A 127 -8.35 31.54 12.58
CA GLU A 127 -7.97 30.87 13.83
C GLU A 127 -9.19 30.18 14.49
N GLY A 128 -9.12 28.85 14.68
CA GLY A 128 -10.16 28.10 15.39
C GLY A 128 -10.35 26.62 15.03
N PHE A 129 -9.55 26.04 14.13
CA PHE A 129 -9.71 24.65 13.73
C PHE A 129 -8.99 23.68 14.68
N GLU A 130 -9.73 23.06 15.60
CA GLU A 130 -9.25 21.94 16.41
C GLU A 130 -9.40 20.64 15.60
N PHE A 131 -8.28 20.06 15.15
CA PHE A 131 -8.31 18.77 14.47
C PHE A 131 -7.92 17.64 15.43
N SER A 132 -8.78 16.62 15.52
CA SER A 132 -8.46 15.37 16.19
C SER A 132 -7.80 14.42 15.19
N VAL A 133 -6.51 14.12 15.38
CA VAL A 133 -5.83 13.11 14.58
C VAL A 133 -6.20 11.73 15.10
N ASN A 134 -7.00 10.98 14.34
CA ASN A 134 -7.24 9.57 14.58
C ASN A 134 -6.35 8.76 13.62
N GLY A 135 -5.36 8.06 14.17
CA GLY A 135 -4.45 7.22 13.39
C GLY A 135 -4.31 5.84 14.02
N HIS A 136 -4.16 4.81 13.18
CA HIS A 136 -3.74 3.49 13.64
C HIS A 136 -2.21 3.42 13.62
N ILE A 137 -1.59 3.10 14.76
CA ILE A 137 -0.18 2.68 14.78
C ILE A 137 -0.13 1.28 14.19
N TYR A 138 0.25 1.16 12.92
CA TYR A 138 0.45 -0.14 12.28
C TYR A 138 1.52 -0.92 13.03
N ASN A 139 1.12 -2.05 13.62
CA ASN A 139 2.06 -2.93 14.26
C ASN A 139 2.70 -3.88 13.22
N GLN A 140 4.02 -3.99 13.31
CA GLN A 140 4.89 -5.04 12.77
C GLN A 140 5.20 -5.05 11.27
N GLN A 141 6.53 -5.03 11.01
CA GLN A 141 7.27 -5.34 9.78
C GLN A 141 7.60 -4.18 8.82
N ARG A 142 8.36 -3.20 9.32
CA ARG A 142 9.38 -2.51 8.47
C ARG A 142 10.72 -3.24 8.43
N VAL A 143 10.90 -4.22 9.31
CA VAL A 143 12.17 -4.95 9.45
C VAL A 143 12.15 -6.15 8.52
N GLY A 144 13.09 -6.22 7.57
CA GLY A 144 13.23 -7.35 6.65
C GLY A 144 13.45 -8.67 7.39
N ARG A 145 13.10 -9.81 6.74
CA ARG A 145 13.13 -11.15 7.36
C ARG A 145 14.47 -11.48 8.01
N SER A 146 15.58 -11.13 7.37
CA SER A 146 16.93 -11.35 7.89
C SER A 146 17.18 -10.58 9.18
N THR A 147 16.88 -9.29 9.19
CA THR A 147 17.02 -8.44 10.38
C THR A 147 16.08 -8.93 11.50
N ALA A 148 14.85 -9.33 11.18
CA ALA A 148 13.91 -9.88 12.14
C ALA A 148 14.42 -11.19 12.78
N GLN A 149 15.03 -12.08 11.99
CA GLN A 149 15.65 -13.31 12.50
C GLN A 149 16.83 -13.01 13.43
N ARG A 150 17.67 -12.04 13.09
CA ARG A 150 18.81 -11.63 13.92
C ARG A 150 18.37 -10.98 15.22
N LEU A 151 17.37 -10.10 15.18
CA LEU A 151 16.75 -9.53 16.38
C LEU A 151 16.18 -10.63 17.28
N LYS A 152 15.46 -11.60 16.70
CA LYS A 152 14.93 -12.74 17.44
C LYS A 152 16.04 -13.60 18.08
N ALA A 153 17.18 -13.76 17.40
CA ALA A 153 18.35 -14.46 17.97
C ALA A 153 18.95 -13.73 19.18
N LEU A 154 18.79 -12.41 19.27
CA LEU A 154 19.13 -11.61 20.44
C LEU A 154 18.03 -11.60 21.53
N GLY A 155 16.93 -12.34 21.33
CA GLY A 155 15.77 -12.34 22.24
C GLY A 155 14.85 -11.13 22.07
N LEU A 156 15.03 -10.32 21.02
CA LEU A 156 14.23 -9.12 20.76
C LEU A 156 13.01 -9.50 19.92
N THR A 157 11.85 -9.58 20.58
CA THR A 157 10.59 -10.03 19.97
C THR A 157 9.52 -8.95 19.93
N SER A 158 9.70 -7.88 20.71
CA SER A 158 8.79 -6.74 20.78
C SER A 158 9.50 -5.41 20.52
N VAL A 159 8.74 -4.37 20.20
CA VAL A 159 9.25 -2.99 20.08
C VAL A 159 9.86 -2.54 21.41
N LYS A 160 9.23 -2.89 22.54
CA LYS A 160 9.72 -2.56 23.88
C LYS A 160 11.07 -3.22 24.17
N ASP A 161 11.27 -4.46 23.72
CA ASP A 161 12.55 -5.14 23.88
C ASP A 161 13.65 -4.36 23.16
N LEU A 162 13.38 -3.93 21.92
CA LEU A 162 14.32 -3.16 21.11
C LEU A 162 14.60 -1.76 21.71
N GLN A 163 13.58 -1.09 22.26
CA GLN A 163 13.73 0.20 22.95
C GLN A 163 14.58 0.10 24.22
N CYS A 164 14.45 -1.00 24.97
CA CYS A 164 15.18 -1.21 26.22
C CYS A 164 16.57 -1.85 26.01
N PHE A 165 16.87 -2.33 24.81
CA PHE A 165 18.12 -3.03 24.53
C PHE A 165 19.28 -2.05 24.37
N PRO A 166 20.47 -2.31 24.97
CA PRO A 166 21.59 -1.39 24.88
C PRO A 166 22.04 -1.14 23.43
N LEU A 167 22.09 0.14 23.03
CA LEU A 167 22.50 0.54 21.68
C LEU A 167 23.87 -0.03 21.31
N ALA A 168 24.87 0.04 22.20
CA ALA A 168 26.21 -0.51 21.95
C ALA A 168 26.21 -2.01 21.62
N SER A 169 25.25 -2.78 22.14
CA SER A 169 25.09 -4.20 21.81
C SER A 169 24.44 -4.39 20.44
N LEU A 170 23.48 -3.53 20.06
CA LEU A 170 22.93 -3.51 18.70
C LEU A 170 23.98 -3.10 17.67
N GLU A 171 24.84 -2.12 17.98
CA GLU A 171 25.89 -1.66 17.07
C GLU A 171 26.91 -2.76 16.75
N LYS A 172 27.25 -3.60 17.74
CA LYS A 172 28.12 -4.77 17.52
C LYS A 172 27.50 -5.79 16.57
N GLU A 173 26.19 -5.96 16.63
CA GLU A 173 25.48 -6.91 15.76
C GLU A 173 25.25 -6.31 14.37
N PHE A 174 24.61 -5.14 14.28
CA PHE A 174 24.09 -4.59 13.02
C PHE A 174 25.00 -3.52 12.38
N GLY A 175 26.03 -3.05 13.08
CA GLY A 175 26.80 -1.86 12.72
C GLY A 175 26.11 -0.57 13.20
N ALA A 176 26.90 0.48 13.41
CA ALA A 176 26.46 1.75 14.03
C ALA A 176 25.21 2.35 13.37
N THR A 177 25.25 2.57 12.05
CA THR A 177 24.15 3.20 11.31
C THR A 177 22.85 2.40 11.37
N ALA A 178 22.92 1.08 11.20
CA ALA A 178 21.73 0.23 11.19
C ALA A 178 21.16 0.06 12.60
N ALA A 179 22.01 -0.04 13.62
CA ALA A 179 21.60 -0.10 15.02
C ALA A 179 20.89 1.19 15.46
N GLN A 180 21.47 2.36 15.15
CA GLN A 180 20.83 3.64 15.43
C GLN A 180 19.48 3.76 14.73
N ARG A 181 19.42 3.39 13.45
CA ARG A 181 18.15 3.39 12.69
C ARG A 181 17.11 2.47 13.32
N LEU A 182 17.48 1.25 13.72
CA LEU A 182 16.56 0.31 14.35
C LEU A 182 16.04 0.85 15.69
N HIS A 183 16.90 1.47 16.48
CA HIS A 183 16.53 2.09 17.75
C HIS A 183 15.60 3.29 17.53
N ASP A 184 15.91 4.20 16.60
CA ASP A 184 15.06 5.34 16.25
C ASP A 184 13.69 4.89 15.76
N LEU A 185 13.64 3.90 14.87
CA LEU A 185 12.39 3.31 14.39
C LEU A 185 11.57 2.68 15.52
N SER A 186 12.24 2.10 16.54
CA SER A 186 11.55 1.56 17.71
C SER A 186 10.86 2.66 18.54
N LEU A 187 11.38 3.89 18.49
CA LEU A 187 10.79 5.08 19.12
C LEU A 187 9.80 5.81 18.21
N GLY A 188 9.50 5.26 17.02
CA GLY A 188 8.66 5.92 16.02
C GLY A 188 9.33 7.11 15.33
N ILE A 189 10.65 7.23 15.40
CA ILE A 189 11.42 8.30 14.79
C ILE A 189 11.93 7.84 13.43
N ASP A 190 11.45 8.48 12.37
CA ASP A 190 11.97 8.31 11.01
C ASP A 190 12.13 9.70 10.37
N LYS A 191 13.38 10.12 10.18
CA LYS A 191 13.72 11.42 9.58
C LYS A 191 14.07 11.29 8.10
N ALA A 192 13.82 10.13 7.49
CA ALA A 192 14.05 9.94 6.06
C ALA A 192 13.14 10.92 5.28
N PRO A 193 13.70 11.77 4.41
CA PRO A 193 12.89 12.66 3.59
C PRO A 193 12.20 11.84 2.48
N VAL A 194 11.04 12.31 2.05
CA VAL A 194 10.42 11.85 0.81
C VAL A 194 11.29 12.30 -0.36
N LYS A 195 11.69 11.35 -1.21
CA LYS A 195 12.53 11.63 -2.38
C LYS A 195 11.71 11.58 -3.67
N PRO A 196 11.82 12.57 -4.57
CA PRO A 196 11.17 12.51 -5.86
C PRO A 196 11.51 11.22 -6.60
N SER A 197 10.48 10.55 -7.08
CA SER A 197 10.61 9.39 -7.95
C SER A 197 11.19 9.85 -9.28
N GLY A 198 12.44 9.49 -9.54
CA GLY A 198 13.01 9.67 -10.87
C GLY A 198 12.31 8.79 -11.91
N PRO A 199 12.60 9.00 -13.21
CA PRO A 199 12.16 8.07 -14.25
C PRO A 199 12.63 6.63 -13.93
N PRO A 200 11.93 5.60 -14.44
CA PRO A 200 12.32 4.21 -14.20
C PRO A 200 13.79 3.97 -14.51
N GLN A 201 14.51 3.41 -13.55
CA GLN A 201 15.96 3.14 -13.66
C GLN A 201 16.29 2.04 -14.69
N VAL A 202 15.30 1.26 -15.12
CA VAL A 202 15.45 0.21 -16.15
C VAL A 202 14.38 0.39 -17.23
N GLN A 203 14.82 0.63 -18.48
CA GLN A 203 13.97 0.87 -19.66
C GLN A 203 13.87 -0.32 -20.62
N HIS A 204 14.51 -1.47 -20.34
CA HIS A 204 14.38 -2.65 -21.20
C HIS A 204 13.04 -3.35 -20.90
N TRP A 205 12.02 -3.17 -21.73
CA TRP A 205 10.77 -3.93 -21.56
C TRP A 205 9.90 -4.08 -22.81
N ARG A 206 10.23 -3.41 -23.93
CA ARG A 206 9.69 -3.85 -25.24
C ARG A 206 10.43 -5.11 -25.67
N VAL A 207 9.96 -6.26 -25.20
CA VAL A 207 10.18 -7.50 -25.95
C VAL A 207 9.21 -7.42 -27.13
N SER A 208 9.78 -7.31 -28.33
CA SER A 208 9.14 -7.38 -29.65
C SER A 208 8.32 -8.66 -29.86
#